data_AF-A0AAQ0QA14-F1
#
_entry.id   AF-A0AAQ0QA14-F1
#
_cell.length_a   1.000
_cell.length_b   1.000
_cell.length_c   1.000
_cell.angle_alpha   90.00
_cell.angle_beta   90.00
_cell.angle_gamma   90.00
#
_symmetry.space_group_name_H-M   'P 1'
#
loop_
_entity.id
_entity.type
_entity.pdbx_description
1 polymer ?
#
loop_
_entity_poly.entity_id
_entity_poly.type
_entity_poly.pdbx_seq_one_letter_code
_entity_poly.pdbx_strand_id
1 'polypeptide(L)'
;MNTFENLLINYFGCATPVFDTNTGGLTASGKKAYRQLKDLISELDSIKVLSKIDVINSLDKITETHVLVSQLNSLNPELEHLRKAVVGRSLFTYDSWNGSSMTITVEGVEILDKSIHFTGPNCWGNRSGIYVDKDCLEELIATGEATKYNTIERCNVQINWKLK
;
A
#
# COMPACT_ATOMS: atom_id res chain seq x y z
N MET A 1 -3.19 18.12 23.77
CA MET A 1 -1.98 17.88 22.96
C MET A 1 -2.06 18.74 21.71
N ASN A 2 -1.07 19.60 21.46
CA ASN A 2 -0.99 20.32 20.18
C ASN A 2 -0.49 19.35 19.10
N THR A 3 -1.25 19.18 18.02
CA THR A 3 -0.82 18.40 16.87
C THR A 3 0.18 19.20 16.03
N PHE A 4 0.97 18.50 15.21
CA PHE A 4 1.89 19.14 14.27
C PHE A 4 1.19 20.13 13.33
N GLU A 5 -0.04 19.82 12.88
CA GLU A 5 -0.87 20.75 12.11
C GLU A 5 -1.21 22.02 12.88
N ASN A 6 -1.66 21.89 14.13
CA ASN A 6 -1.97 23.05 14.97
C ASN A 6 -0.74 23.92 15.20
N LEU A 7 0.45 23.31 15.28
CA LEU A 7 1.70 24.05 15.39
C LEU A 7 1.96 24.88 14.12
N LEU A 8 1.83 24.28 12.93
CA LEU A 8 2.04 24.98 11.67
C LEU A 8 0.97 26.06 11.40
N ILE A 9 -0.28 25.81 11.74
CA ILE A 9 -1.40 26.76 11.55
C ILE A 9 -1.24 27.94 12.51
N ASN A 10 -1.13 27.67 13.81
CA ASN A 10 -1.26 28.71 14.83
C ASN A 10 0.00 29.56 14.99
N TYR A 11 1.18 29.01 14.69
CA TYR A 11 2.46 29.68 14.94
C TYR A 11 3.26 30.00 13.68
N PHE A 12 2.98 29.33 12.56
CA PHE A 12 3.71 29.54 11.29
C PHE A 12 2.79 29.96 10.14
N GLY A 13 1.54 30.34 10.44
CA GLY A 13 0.62 30.95 9.47
C GLY A 13 0.23 30.02 8.31
N CYS A 14 0.26 28.70 8.53
CA CYS A 14 -0.19 27.75 7.52
C CYS A 14 -1.69 27.89 7.28
N ALA A 15 -2.10 28.24 6.06
CA ALA A 15 -3.47 28.07 5.62
C ALA A 15 -3.86 26.59 5.62
N THR A 16 -5.09 26.28 6.01
CA THR A 16 -5.64 24.92 5.95
C THR A 16 -6.10 24.58 4.53
N PRO A 17 -5.97 23.31 4.10
CA PRO A 17 -5.39 22.19 4.83
C PRO A 17 -3.84 22.19 4.82
N VAL A 18 -3.24 21.70 5.91
CA VAL A 18 -1.78 21.58 6.05
C VAL A 18 -1.23 20.48 5.15
N PHE A 19 -1.93 19.35 5.10
CA PHE A 19 -1.65 18.22 4.22
C PHE A 19 -2.60 18.17 3.04
N ASP A 20 -2.08 17.76 1.90
CA ASP A 20 -2.82 17.53 0.68
C ASP A 20 -3.56 16.19 0.78
N THR A 21 -4.87 16.18 0.58
CA THR A 21 -5.71 15.00 0.79
C THR A 21 -5.50 13.90 -0.26
N ASN A 22 -4.93 14.24 -1.42
CA ASN A 22 -4.71 13.29 -2.52
C ASN A 22 -3.33 12.65 -2.45
N THR A 23 -2.34 13.37 -1.92
CA THR A 23 -0.93 12.94 -1.90
C THR A 23 -0.40 12.69 -0.49
N GLY A 24 -1.10 13.14 0.56
CA GLY A 24 -0.66 13.20 1.96
C GLY A 24 0.66 13.89 2.20
N GLY A 25 1.18 14.58 1.19
CA GLY A 25 2.29 15.49 1.37
C GLY A 25 1.80 16.78 2.00
N LEU A 26 2.73 17.62 2.45
CA LEU A 26 2.41 18.99 2.81
C LEU A 26 1.88 19.75 1.56
N THR A 27 0.82 20.54 1.73
CA THR A 27 0.37 21.49 0.70
C THR A 27 1.46 22.54 0.42
N ALA A 28 1.29 23.37 -0.61
CA ALA A 28 2.23 24.48 -0.83
C ALA A 28 2.34 25.40 0.40
N SER A 29 1.21 25.65 1.07
CA SER A 29 1.14 26.38 2.34
C SER A 29 1.84 25.61 3.47
N GLY A 30 1.55 24.31 3.62
CA GLY A 30 2.20 23.44 4.59
C GLY A 30 3.71 23.38 4.45
N LYS A 31 4.22 23.27 3.21
CA LYS A 31 5.67 23.27 2.91
C LYS A 31 6.34 24.58 3.32
N LYS A 32 5.66 25.71 3.10
CA LYS A 32 6.18 27.02 3.49
C LYS A 32 6.28 27.15 5.01
N ALA A 33 5.20 26.83 5.73
CA ALA A 33 5.17 26.88 7.19
C ALA A 33 6.18 25.90 7.82
N TYR A 34 6.32 24.70 7.24
CA TYR A 34 7.28 23.71 7.71
C TYR A 34 8.74 24.15 7.55
N ARG A 35 9.07 24.84 6.45
CA ARG A 35 10.40 25.43 6.28
C ARG A 35 10.69 26.47 7.37
N GLN A 36 9.73 27.35 7.66
CA GLN A 36 9.88 28.35 8.72
C GLN A 36 10.09 27.72 10.10
N LEU A 37 9.42 26.60 10.39
CA LEU A 37 9.68 25.83 11.61
C LEU A 37 11.09 25.23 11.64
N LYS A 38 11.54 24.63 10.52
CA LYS A 38 12.92 24.08 10.40
C LYS A 38 13.99 25.16 10.57
N ASP A 39 13.74 26.36 10.06
CA ASP A 39 14.63 27.51 10.19
C ASP A 39 14.69 27.97 11.66
N LEU A 40 13.55 28.10 12.34
CA LEU A 40 13.50 28.44 13.77
C LEU A 40 14.25 27.42 14.65
N ILE A 41 14.06 26.12 14.39
CA ILE A 41 14.78 25.06 15.13
C ILE A 41 16.28 25.19 14.91
N SER A 42 16.69 25.55 13.69
CA SER A 42 18.12 25.78 13.38
C SER A 42 18.69 27.00 14.11
N GLU A 43 17.90 28.05 14.31
CA GLU A 43 18.30 29.20 15.13
C GLU A 43 18.39 28.83 16.63
N LEU A 44 17.47 28.02 17.15
CA LEU A 44 17.49 27.60 18.56
C LEU A 44 18.65 26.66 18.91
N ASP A 45 19.11 25.85 17.95
CA ASP A 45 20.30 25.00 18.07
C ASP A 45 21.57 25.83 18.31
N SER A 46 21.65 27.04 17.73
CA SER A 46 22.77 27.96 17.96
C SER A 46 22.90 28.40 19.42
N ILE A 47 21.83 28.26 20.20
CA ILE A 47 21.73 28.59 21.63
C ILE A 47 21.92 27.32 22.50
N LYS A 48 22.19 26.15 21.89
CA LYS A 48 22.40 24.83 22.54
C LYS A 48 21.23 24.34 23.40
N VAL A 49 20.01 24.81 23.13
CA VAL A 49 18.83 24.48 23.94
C VAL A 49 18.21 23.13 23.54
N LEU A 50 18.40 22.69 22.30
CA LEU A 50 17.76 21.50 21.72
C LEU A 50 18.72 20.75 20.79
N SER A 51 18.63 19.42 20.77
CA SER A 51 19.29 18.59 19.74
C SER A 51 18.57 18.75 18.41
N LYS A 52 19.12 19.59 17.52
CA LYS A 52 18.54 19.88 16.19
C LYS A 52 18.21 18.62 15.39
N ILE A 53 19.12 17.66 15.38
CA ILE A 53 19.02 16.44 14.56
C ILE A 53 17.81 15.61 15.00
N ASP A 54 17.63 15.42 16.31
CA ASP A 54 16.54 14.59 16.84
C ASP A 54 15.17 15.21 16.59
N VAL A 55 15.07 16.54 16.71
CA VAL A 55 13.82 17.26 16.45
C VAL A 55 13.47 17.21 14.97
N ILE A 56 14.42 17.47 14.07
CA ILE A 56 14.19 17.41 12.62
C ILE A 56 13.76 16.00 12.20
N ASN A 57 14.47 14.96 12.67
CA ASN A 57 14.13 13.57 12.37
C ASN A 57 12.71 13.19 12.82
N SER A 58 12.32 13.65 14.01
CA SER A 58 10.96 13.40 14.54
C SER A 58 9.88 14.06 13.67
N LEU A 59 10.15 15.28 13.17
CA LEU A 59 9.23 16.00 12.29
C LEU A 59 9.14 15.35 10.89
N ASP A 60 10.28 14.91 10.35
CA ASP A 60 10.31 14.20 9.07
C ASP A 60 9.50 12.89 9.15
N LYS A 61 9.64 12.12 10.24
CA LYS A 61 8.88 10.88 10.47
C LYS A 61 7.36 11.08 10.53
N ILE A 62 6.89 12.16 11.15
CA ILE A 62 5.46 12.52 11.18
C ILE A 62 4.96 12.79 9.75
N THR A 63 5.75 13.50 8.97
CA THR A 63 5.43 13.83 7.57
C THR A 63 5.39 12.57 6.71
N GLU A 64 6.40 11.69 6.82
CA GLU A 64 6.46 10.40 6.12
C GLU A 64 5.28 9.49 6.47
N THR A 65 4.90 9.41 7.75
CA THR A 65 3.77 8.61 8.20
C THR A 65 2.47 9.08 7.54
N HIS A 66 2.27 10.39 7.41
CA HIS A 66 1.09 10.93 6.74
C HIS A 66 1.07 10.65 5.23
N VAL A 67 2.25 10.74 4.57
CA VAL A 67 2.41 10.33 3.17
C VAL A 67 2.06 8.85 2.99
N LEU A 68 2.58 7.96 3.83
CA LEU A 68 2.29 6.52 3.77
C LEU A 68 0.79 6.23 3.95
N VAL A 69 0.14 6.88 4.93
CA VAL A 69 -1.31 6.73 5.16
C VAL A 69 -2.12 7.23 3.96
N SER A 70 -1.71 8.34 3.34
CA SER A 70 -2.40 8.85 2.14
C SER A 70 -2.20 7.98 0.91
N GLN A 71 -1.01 7.39 0.74
CA GLN A 71 -0.74 6.44 -0.33
C GLN A 71 -1.56 5.16 -0.15
N LEU A 72 -1.71 4.72 1.11
CA LEU A 72 -2.64 3.64 1.45
C LEU A 72 -4.09 4.01 1.11
N ASN A 73 -4.50 5.25 1.37
CA ASN A 73 -5.82 5.76 1.04
C ASN A 73 -6.03 5.98 -0.47
N SER A 74 -4.97 6.26 -1.24
CA SER A 74 -5.03 6.37 -2.71
C SER A 74 -4.97 5.02 -3.42
N LEU A 75 -4.40 3.98 -2.78
CA LEU A 75 -4.53 2.58 -3.20
C LEU A 75 -5.94 2.03 -2.99
N ASN A 76 -6.74 2.70 -2.13
CA ASN A 76 -8.05 2.26 -1.69
C ASN A 76 -9.08 2.11 -2.83
N PRO A 77 -9.19 2.96 -3.86
CA PRO A 77 -10.20 2.78 -4.91
C PRO A 77 -9.95 1.54 -5.78
N GLU A 78 -8.71 1.34 -6.25
CA GLU A 78 -8.33 0.17 -7.06
C GLU A 78 -8.38 -1.12 -6.26
N LEU A 79 -7.91 -1.09 -5.01
CA LEU A 79 -8.02 -2.21 -4.09
C LEU A 79 -9.48 -2.54 -3.76
N GLU A 80 -10.35 -1.55 -3.57
CA GLU A 80 -11.78 -1.77 -3.32
C GLU A 80 -12.52 -2.27 -4.56
N HIS A 81 -12.16 -1.80 -5.76
CA HIS A 81 -12.66 -2.36 -7.02
C HIS A 81 -12.25 -3.83 -7.19
N LEU A 82 -10.97 -4.14 -6.94
CA LEU A 82 -10.47 -5.51 -6.95
C LEU A 82 -11.18 -6.37 -5.91
N ARG A 83 -11.29 -5.90 -4.66
CA ARG A 83 -11.99 -6.61 -3.57
C ARG A 83 -13.44 -6.88 -3.93
N LYS A 84 -14.16 -5.91 -4.47
CA LYS A 84 -15.55 -6.11 -4.95
C LYS A 84 -15.65 -7.14 -6.07
N ALA A 85 -14.64 -7.21 -6.96
CA ALA A 85 -14.64 -8.14 -8.08
C ALA A 85 -14.33 -9.60 -7.70
N VAL A 86 -13.66 -9.81 -6.54
CA VAL A 86 -13.09 -11.12 -6.17
C VAL A 86 -13.62 -11.68 -4.85
N VAL A 87 -13.96 -10.85 -3.87
CA VAL A 87 -14.39 -11.33 -2.54
C VAL A 87 -15.71 -12.11 -2.66
N GLY A 88 -15.75 -13.26 -2.01
CA GLY A 88 -16.87 -14.21 -2.08
C GLY A 88 -16.83 -15.16 -3.28
N ARG A 89 -15.95 -14.92 -4.27
CA ARG A 89 -15.78 -15.80 -5.43
C ARG A 89 -14.81 -16.94 -5.13
N SER A 90 -14.96 -18.03 -5.88
CA SER A 90 -14.06 -19.18 -5.79
C SER A 90 -12.87 -18.97 -6.71
N LEU A 91 -11.66 -18.98 -6.15
CA LEU A 91 -10.41 -18.91 -6.91
C LEU A 91 -9.70 -20.26 -6.85
N PHE A 92 -9.47 -20.84 -8.02
CA PHE A 92 -8.69 -22.05 -8.22
C PHE A 92 -7.31 -21.73 -8.80
N THR A 93 -6.29 -22.49 -8.42
CA THR A 93 -4.96 -22.47 -9.03
C THR A 93 -4.46 -23.88 -9.32
N TYR A 94 -3.66 -24.03 -10.38
CA TYR A 94 -2.91 -25.24 -10.72
C TYR A 94 -1.52 -24.91 -11.25
N ASP A 95 -0.49 -25.52 -10.67
CA ASP A 95 0.91 -25.41 -11.08
C ASP A 95 1.38 -26.74 -11.71
N SER A 96 1.77 -26.71 -12.97
CA SER A 96 2.20 -27.91 -13.69
C SER A 96 3.60 -28.41 -13.30
N TRP A 97 4.41 -27.61 -12.60
CA TRP A 97 5.76 -28.03 -12.19
C TRP A 97 5.72 -29.13 -11.15
N ASN A 98 4.84 -28.99 -10.16
CA ASN A 98 4.68 -29.94 -9.05
C ASN A 98 3.30 -30.63 -9.03
N GLY A 99 2.42 -30.31 -9.99
CA GLY A 99 1.06 -30.82 -10.04
C GLY A 99 0.17 -30.33 -8.90
N SER A 100 0.58 -29.26 -8.21
CA SER A 100 -0.15 -28.72 -7.07
C SER A 100 -1.39 -27.97 -7.54
N SER A 101 -2.49 -28.14 -6.82
CA SER A 101 -3.72 -27.39 -7.05
C SER A 101 -4.37 -26.99 -5.74
N MET A 102 -5.12 -25.90 -5.77
CA MET A 102 -5.85 -25.41 -4.62
C MET A 102 -7.04 -24.57 -5.04
N THR A 103 -8.09 -24.62 -4.23
CA THR A 103 -9.24 -23.73 -4.33
C THR A 103 -9.45 -23.01 -3.00
N ILE A 104 -9.72 -21.71 -3.07
CA ILE A 104 -10.17 -20.91 -1.93
C ILE A 104 -11.45 -20.16 -2.27
N THR A 105 -12.24 -19.79 -1.26
CA THR A 105 -13.23 -18.71 -1.39
C THR A 105 -12.56 -17.42 -0.93
N VAL A 106 -12.44 -16.42 -1.80
CA VAL A 106 -11.64 -15.23 -1.51
C VAL A 106 -12.31 -14.36 -0.43
N GLU A 107 -11.58 -14.02 0.62
CA GLU A 107 -12.02 -13.10 1.68
C GLU A 107 -11.02 -11.96 1.92
N GLY A 108 -9.73 -12.23 1.67
CA GLY A 108 -8.65 -11.26 1.83
C GLY A 108 -7.88 -11.06 0.54
N VAL A 109 -7.40 -9.82 0.35
CA VAL A 109 -6.57 -9.40 -0.79
C VAL A 109 -5.39 -8.63 -0.24
N GLU A 110 -4.19 -9.01 -0.64
CA GLU A 110 -2.94 -8.33 -0.31
C GLU A 110 -2.16 -8.08 -1.61
N ILE A 111 -1.79 -6.83 -1.85
CA ILE A 111 -1.00 -6.43 -3.03
C ILE A 111 0.48 -6.55 -2.65
N LEU A 112 1.20 -7.44 -3.33
CA LEU A 112 2.65 -7.59 -3.19
C LEU A 112 3.35 -6.92 -4.38
N ASP A 113 4.68 -6.93 -4.42
CA ASP A 113 5.46 -6.27 -5.48
C ASP A 113 5.12 -6.79 -6.89
N LYS A 114 5.11 -8.13 -7.08
CA LYS A 114 4.90 -8.78 -8.39
C LYS A 114 3.60 -9.56 -8.52
N SER A 115 2.88 -9.76 -7.42
CA SER A 115 1.70 -10.62 -7.37
C SER A 115 0.64 -10.02 -6.46
N ILE A 116 -0.58 -10.53 -6.59
CA ILE A 116 -1.66 -10.37 -5.62
C ILE A 116 -1.80 -11.67 -4.84
N HIS A 117 -1.84 -11.57 -3.53
CA HIS A 117 -2.06 -12.69 -2.63
C HIS A 117 -3.53 -12.68 -2.16
N PHE A 118 -4.27 -13.68 -2.61
CA PHE A 118 -5.67 -13.91 -2.22
C PHE A 118 -5.73 -14.93 -1.10
N THR A 119 -6.47 -14.64 -0.04
CA THR A 119 -6.59 -15.55 1.11
C THR A 119 -8.04 -15.89 1.42
N GLY A 120 -8.27 -17.09 1.95
CA GLY A 120 -9.61 -17.54 2.32
C GLY A 120 -9.67 -19.02 2.75
N PRO A 121 -10.86 -19.51 3.14
CA PRO A 121 -11.06 -20.92 3.44
C PRO A 121 -10.86 -21.80 2.20
N ASN A 122 -10.26 -22.97 2.41
CA ASN A 122 -10.10 -24.03 1.41
C ASN A 122 -11.07 -25.19 1.69
N CYS A 123 -11.10 -26.19 0.80
CA CYS A 123 -11.97 -27.36 0.91
C CYS A 123 -11.57 -28.36 2.02
N TRP A 124 -10.42 -28.16 2.66
CA TRP A 124 -9.90 -29.02 3.73
C TRP A 124 -10.17 -28.46 5.14
N GLY A 125 -10.98 -27.41 5.26
CA GLY A 125 -11.37 -26.81 6.54
C GLY A 125 -10.33 -25.85 7.14
N ASN A 126 -9.27 -25.54 6.40
CA ASN A 126 -8.23 -24.59 6.81
C ASN A 126 -8.27 -23.33 5.93
N ARG A 127 -7.50 -22.31 6.30
CA ARG A 127 -7.27 -21.14 5.45
C ARG A 127 -6.03 -21.37 4.58
N SER A 128 -6.05 -20.82 3.37
CA SER A 128 -4.90 -20.86 2.47
C SER A 128 -4.82 -19.60 1.61
N GLY A 129 -3.71 -19.50 0.86
CA GLY A 129 -3.40 -18.35 0.03
C GLY A 129 -3.02 -18.74 -1.39
N ILE A 130 -3.59 -18.06 -2.39
CA ILE A 130 -3.23 -18.21 -3.81
C ILE A 130 -2.56 -16.92 -4.27
N TYR A 131 -1.39 -17.05 -4.91
CA TYR A 131 -0.69 -15.95 -5.53
C TYR A 131 -1.05 -15.91 -7.02
N VAL A 132 -1.46 -14.73 -7.49
CA VAL A 132 -1.71 -14.44 -8.91
C VAL A 132 -0.72 -13.36 -9.34
N ASP A 133 0.02 -13.59 -10.42
CA ASP A 133 0.91 -12.56 -10.96
C ASP A 133 0.12 -11.34 -11.45
N LYS A 134 0.63 -10.14 -11.19
CA LYS A 134 -0.07 -8.88 -11.56
C LYS A 134 -0.39 -8.81 -13.05
N ASP A 135 0.51 -9.29 -13.89
CA ASP A 135 0.36 -9.29 -15.35
C ASP A 135 -0.80 -10.18 -15.83
N CYS A 136 -1.25 -11.13 -15.00
CA CYS A 136 -2.39 -12.02 -15.30
C CYS A 136 -3.69 -11.56 -14.62
N LEU A 137 -3.64 -10.52 -13.79
CA LEU A 137 -4.78 -10.10 -12.97
C LEU A 137 -5.91 -9.53 -13.84
N GLU A 138 -5.58 -8.66 -14.80
CA GLU A 138 -6.59 -8.02 -15.66
C GLU A 138 -7.38 -9.06 -16.46
N GLU A 139 -6.68 -10.03 -17.07
CA GLU A 139 -7.29 -11.15 -17.79
C GLU A 139 -8.16 -12.02 -16.88
N LEU A 140 -7.67 -12.36 -15.69
CA LEU A 140 -8.40 -13.19 -14.72
C LEU A 140 -9.71 -12.53 -14.27
N ILE A 141 -9.68 -11.21 -14.01
CA ILE A 141 -10.88 -10.47 -13.60
C ILE A 141 -11.86 -10.32 -14.76
N ALA A 142 -11.36 -10.05 -15.97
CA ALA A 142 -12.20 -9.82 -17.14
C ALA A 142 -12.85 -11.09 -17.68
N THR A 143 -12.13 -12.22 -17.70
CA THR A 143 -12.57 -13.46 -18.36
C THR A 143 -12.92 -14.58 -17.39
N GLY A 144 -12.46 -14.48 -16.13
CA GLY A 144 -12.56 -15.54 -15.14
C GLY A 144 -11.46 -16.59 -15.25
N GLU A 145 -10.55 -16.53 -16.20
CA GLU A 145 -9.41 -17.45 -16.33
C GLU A 145 -8.13 -16.69 -16.71
N ALA A 146 -6.97 -17.19 -16.29
CA ALA A 146 -5.68 -16.68 -16.76
C ALA A 146 -4.61 -17.78 -16.67
N THR A 147 -3.63 -17.72 -17.56
CA THR A 147 -2.52 -18.68 -17.60
C THR A 147 -1.19 -17.96 -17.75
N LYS A 148 -0.24 -18.28 -16.88
CA LYS A 148 1.16 -17.85 -17.02
C LYS A 148 2.02 -19.01 -17.52
N TYR A 149 2.83 -18.73 -18.52
CA TYR A 149 3.85 -19.64 -19.02
C TYR A 149 5.23 -19.21 -18.52
N ASN A 150 5.97 -20.16 -17.97
CA ASN A 150 7.35 -19.99 -17.51
C ASN A 150 8.22 -21.13 -18.05
N THR A 151 9.54 -20.92 -18.04
CA THR A 151 10.52 -21.98 -18.28
C THR A 151 11.36 -22.18 -17.02
N ILE A 152 11.31 -23.37 -16.44
CA ILE A 152 12.10 -23.77 -15.26
C ILE A 152 12.95 -24.96 -15.70
N GLU A 153 14.28 -24.86 -15.55
CA GLU A 153 15.21 -25.97 -15.90
C GLU A 153 15.03 -26.54 -17.33
N ARG A 154 14.69 -25.66 -18.30
CA ARG A 154 14.37 -26.03 -19.70
C ARG A 154 13.05 -26.80 -19.88
N CYS A 155 12.26 -26.95 -18.82
CA CYS A 155 10.89 -27.44 -18.88
C CYS A 155 9.91 -26.28 -18.97
N ASN A 156 8.90 -26.41 -19.83
CA ASN A 156 7.78 -25.47 -19.89
C ASN A 156 6.84 -25.75 -18.73
N VAL A 157 6.60 -24.72 -17.92
CA VAL A 157 5.73 -24.76 -16.76
C VAL A 157 4.58 -23.79 -17.00
N GLN A 158 3.38 -24.20 -16.65
CA GLN A 158 2.20 -23.37 -16.69
C GLN A 158 1.57 -23.29 -15.30
N ILE A 159 1.18 -22.06 -14.93
CA ILE A 159 0.34 -21.82 -13.77
C ILE A 159 -0.99 -21.28 -14.29
N ASN A 160 -2.08 -21.92 -13.90
CA ASN A 160 -3.42 -21.57 -14.34
C ASN A 160 -4.24 -21.10 -13.15
N TRP A 161 -5.07 -20.07 -13.37
CA TRP A 161 -6.03 -19.57 -12.39
C TRP A 161 -7.43 -19.55 -12.98
N LYS A 162 -8.43 -19.88 -12.17
CA LYS A 162 -9.85 -19.77 -12.53
C LYS A 162 -10.64 -19.12 -11.41
N LEU A 163 -11.32 -18.02 -11.71
CA LEU A 163 -12.14 -17.25 -10.80
C LEU A 163 -13.63 -17.42 -11.17
N LYS A 164 -14.41 -18.03 -10.27
CA LYS A 164 -15.83 -18.31 -10.45
C LYS A 164 -16.65 -17.54 -9.44
#